data_AF-D2VZA9-F1
#
_entry.id   AF-D2VZA9-F1
#
_cell.length_a   1.000
_cell.length_b   1.000
_cell.length_c   1.000
_cell.angle_alpha   90.00
_cell.angle_beta   90.00
_cell.angle_gamma   90.00
#
_symmetry.space_group_name_H-M   'P 1'
#
loop_
_entity.id
_entity.type
_entity.pdbx_description
1 polymer ?
#
loop_
_entity_poly.entity_id
_entity_poly.type
_entity_poly.pdbx_seq_one_letter_code
_entity_poly.pdbx_strand_id
1 'polypeptide(L)'
;MLFLNGTKAIKTTALRFNQRAGQKFYKARGMGRCGNEGGALHDLPDWSYTNGTPGPISHGAEHKQLTRKYFVERVVRLAVEADQDASKLVNFEPSVRAHRQRDVSFYFDLLEKGYTLKGVKDQVKVLKESGKIPM
;
A
#
# COMPACT_ATOMS: atom_id res chain seq x y z
N MET A 1 68.51 -7.34 8.47
CA MET A 1 67.83 -8.64 8.66
C MET A 1 66.36 -8.34 8.90
N LEU A 2 65.51 -8.42 7.86
CA LEU A 2 64.09 -8.09 7.94
C LEU A 2 63.31 -9.40 8.14
N PHE A 3 62.71 -9.58 9.32
CA PHE A 3 61.82 -10.70 9.58
C PHE A 3 60.40 -10.34 9.10
N LEU A 4 59.92 -11.06 8.08
CA LEU A 4 58.52 -10.99 7.63
C LEU A 4 57.61 -11.64 8.68
N ASN A 5 56.85 -10.82 9.42
CA ASN A 5 55.71 -11.28 10.21
C ASN A 5 54.51 -11.51 9.29
N GLY A 6 54.39 -12.72 8.75
CA GLY A 6 53.25 -13.16 7.96
C GLY A 6 52.30 -14.03 8.78
N THR A 7 51.50 -13.44 9.68
CA THR A 7 50.35 -14.15 10.25
C THR A 7 49.25 -14.20 9.18
N LYS A 8 49.14 -15.34 8.49
CA LYS A 8 47.99 -15.59 7.60
C LYS A 8 46.75 -15.74 8.47
N ALA A 9 46.01 -14.64 8.64
CA ALA A 9 44.67 -14.67 9.20
C ALA A 9 43.81 -15.60 8.34
N ILE A 10 43.37 -16.72 8.91
CA ILE A 10 42.34 -17.58 8.34
C ILE A 10 41.08 -16.70 8.30
N LYS A 11 40.74 -16.17 7.12
CA LYS A 11 39.46 -15.51 6.88
C LYS A 11 38.40 -16.61 6.93
N THR A 12 37.85 -16.86 8.11
CA THR A 12 36.65 -17.68 8.29
C THR A 12 35.50 -16.90 7.66
N THR A 13 35.37 -16.97 6.33
CA THR A 13 34.13 -16.65 5.65
C THR A 13 33.13 -17.73 6.07
N ALA A 14 32.51 -17.52 7.23
CA ALA A 14 31.31 -18.24 7.61
C ALA A 14 30.29 -17.98 6.49
N LEU A 15 30.19 -18.92 5.56
CA LEU A 15 29.14 -18.99 4.57
C LEU A 15 27.83 -18.97 5.36
N ARG A 16 27.16 -17.82 5.41
CA ARG A 16 25.81 -17.69 5.93
C ARG A 16 24.86 -18.41 4.97
N PHE A 17 24.85 -19.74 5.00
CA PHE A 17 23.77 -20.51 4.43
C PHE A 17 22.55 -20.34 5.35
N ASN A 18 21.87 -19.19 5.23
CA ASN A 18 20.52 -18.98 5.79
C ASN A 18 19.45 -19.86 5.10
N GLN A 19 19.87 -20.87 4.31
CA GLN A 19 19.01 -21.81 3.64
C GLN A 19 18.81 -23.02 4.54
N ARG A 20 17.60 -23.16 5.09
CA ARG A 20 17.21 -24.37 5.83
C ARG A 20 17.06 -25.54 4.86
N ALA A 21 17.31 -26.76 5.35
CA ALA A 21 17.03 -27.97 4.58
C ALA A 21 15.58 -27.97 4.08
N GLY A 22 15.38 -28.32 2.81
CA GLY A 22 14.06 -28.38 2.18
C GLY A 22 13.39 -27.03 1.86
N GLN A 23 13.95 -25.88 2.25
CA GLN A 23 13.31 -24.56 2.06
C GLN A 23 12.91 -24.27 0.60
N LYS A 24 13.79 -24.58 -0.36
CA LYS A 24 13.52 -24.38 -1.79
C LYS A 24 12.32 -25.22 -2.25
N PHE A 25 12.25 -26.47 -1.78
CA PHE A 25 11.19 -27.40 -2.10
C PHE A 25 9.83 -26.96 -1.54
N TYR A 26 9.80 -26.52 -0.27
CA TYR A 26 8.57 -26.00 0.35
C TYR A 26 8.06 -24.74 -0.37
N LYS A 27 8.95 -23.78 -0.64
CA LYS A 27 8.59 -22.55 -1.35
C LYS A 27 8.12 -22.82 -2.78
N ALA A 28 8.73 -23.76 -3.50
CA ALA A 28 8.30 -24.16 -4.84
C ALA A 28 6.87 -24.73 -4.86
N ARG A 29 6.39 -25.24 -3.72
CA ARG A 29 5.03 -25.76 -3.54
C ARG A 29 4.08 -24.74 -2.91
N GLY A 30 4.47 -23.48 -2.77
CA GLY A 30 3.67 -22.43 -2.14
C GLY A 30 3.51 -22.59 -0.62
N MET A 31 4.34 -23.43 0.02
CA MET A 31 4.34 -23.59 1.48
C MET A 31 5.28 -22.58 2.13
N GLY A 32 5.16 -22.45 3.47
CA GLY A 32 6.08 -21.65 4.28
C GLY A 32 7.55 -22.04 4.09
N ARG A 33 8.46 -21.18 4.55
CA ARG A 33 9.91 -21.41 4.45
C ARG A 33 10.35 -22.65 5.24
N CYS A 34 9.63 -23.00 6.29
CA CYS A 34 9.82 -24.22 7.07
C CYS A 34 8.47 -24.78 7.51
N GLY A 35 8.45 -26.05 7.93
CA GLY A 35 7.23 -26.70 8.44
C GLY A 35 6.62 -26.03 9.67
N ASN A 36 7.36 -25.14 10.35
CA ASN A 36 6.92 -24.47 11.58
C ASN A 36 6.16 -23.15 11.40
N GLU A 37 6.05 -22.65 10.16
CA GLU A 37 5.45 -21.33 9.90
C GLU A 37 3.91 -21.40 9.80
N GLY A 38 3.38 -22.43 9.15
CA GLY A 38 1.93 -22.60 8.99
C GLY A 38 1.59 -23.92 8.31
N GLY A 39 0.32 -24.29 8.34
CA GLY A 39 -0.19 -25.55 7.80
C GLY A 39 -0.74 -26.46 8.89
N ALA A 40 -1.21 -27.63 8.45
CA ALA A 40 -1.98 -28.56 9.27
C ALA A 40 -1.28 -28.92 10.60
N LEU A 41 0.05 -29.01 10.61
CA LEU A 41 0.83 -29.32 11.82
C LEU A 41 0.69 -28.29 12.95
N HIS A 42 0.36 -27.03 12.63
CA HIS A 42 0.30 -25.94 13.60
C HIS A 42 -1.06 -25.28 13.73
N ASP A 43 -1.93 -25.45 12.73
CA ASP A 43 -3.27 -24.89 12.74
C ASP A 43 -4.30 -25.88 13.34
N LEU A 44 -4.01 -27.19 13.38
CA LEU A 44 -4.86 -28.19 14.04
C LEU A 44 -4.54 -28.30 15.54
N PRO A 45 -5.52 -28.65 16.39
CA PRO A 45 -5.28 -28.92 17.79
C PRO A 45 -4.50 -30.23 17.97
N ASP A 46 -3.53 -30.22 18.87
CA ASP A 46 -2.67 -31.38 19.17
C ASP A 46 -3.45 -32.56 19.79
N TRP A 47 -4.63 -32.30 20.36
CA TRP A 47 -5.50 -33.31 20.97
C TRP A 47 -6.97 -32.86 21.01
N SER A 48 -7.88 -33.83 21.19
CA SER A 48 -9.32 -33.61 21.39
C SER A 48 -9.84 -34.49 22.53
N TYR A 49 -10.96 -34.10 23.13
CA TYR A 49 -11.66 -34.94 24.09
C TYR A 49 -12.20 -36.21 23.42
N THR A 50 -12.43 -37.27 24.21
CA THR A 50 -13.00 -38.55 23.73
C THR A 50 -14.36 -38.39 23.05
N ASN A 51 -15.10 -37.36 23.43
CA ASN A 51 -16.41 -37.03 22.87
C ASN A 51 -16.32 -36.29 21.52
N GLY A 52 -15.10 -36.03 21.01
CA GLY A 52 -14.86 -35.28 19.79
C GLY A 52 -14.80 -33.76 19.97
N THR A 53 -15.01 -33.25 21.18
CA THR A 53 -14.86 -31.83 21.49
C THR A 53 -13.39 -31.40 21.28
N PRO A 54 -13.11 -30.28 20.57
CA PRO A 54 -11.73 -29.82 20.39
C PRO A 54 -11.11 -29.45 21.73
N GLY A 55 -9.79 -29.60 21.84
CA GLY A 55 -9.04 -29.08 22.97
C GLY A 55 -9.14 -27.54 23.07
N PRO A 56 -8.85 -26.96 24.26
CA PRO A 56 -8.82 -25.52 24.43
C PRO A 56 -7.77 -24.87 23.52
N ILE A 57 -8.05 -23.63 23.09
CA ILE A 57 -7.15 -22.86 22.23
C ILE A 57 -5.89 -22.48 23.03
N SER A 58 -4.72 -22.77 22.47
CA SER A 58 -3.44 -22.35 23.07
C SER A 58 -3.20 -20.85 22.86
N HIS A 59 -2.49 -20.20 23.79
CA HIS A 59 -2.12 -18.78 23.65
C HIS A 59 -1.37 -18.48 22.34
N GLY A 60 -0.54 -19.41 21.86
CA GLY A 60 0.14 -19.26 20.58
C GLY A 60 -0.80 -19.27 19.39
N ALA A 61 -1.83 -20.13 19.41
CA ALA A 61 -2.85 -20.17 18.36
C ALA A 61 -3.71 -18.89 18.38
N GLU A 62 -4.12 -18.43 19.56
CA GLU A 62 -4.85 -17.18 19.74
C GLU A 62 -4.05 -15.98 19.20
N HIS A 63 -2.78 -15.86 19.57
CA HIS A 63 -1.91 -14.78 19.09
C HIS A 63 -1.73 -14.81 17.57
N LYS A 64 -1.59 -15.99 16.96
CA LYS A 64 -1.52 -16.15 15.49
C LYS A 64 -2.82 -15.70 14.83
N GLN A 65 -3.97 -16.06 15.37
CA GLN A 65 -5.28 -15.65 14.85
C GLN A 65 -5.45 -14.14 14.91
N LEU A 66 -5.12 -13.51 16.04
CA LEU A 66 -5.15 -12.05 16.19
C LEU A 66 -4.21 -11.36 15.21
N THR A 67 -2.97 -11.86 15.09
CA THR A 67 -1.98 -11.31 14.14
C THR A 67 -2.48 -11.38 12.70
N ARG A 68 -3.07 -12.52 12.30
CA ARG A 68 -3.68 -12.70 10.97
C ARG A 68 -4.84 -11.73 10.75
N LYS A 69 -5.70 -11.54 11.76
CA LYS A 69 -6.82 -10.60 11.72
C LYS A 69 -6.34 -9.16 11.51
N TYR A 70 -5.41 -8.69 12.33
CA TYR A 70 -4.85 -7.33 12.21
C TYR A 70 -4.15 -7.10 10.88
N PHE A 71 -3.49 -8.13 10.35
CA PHE A 71 -2.87 -8.06 9.02
C PHE A 71 -3.93 -7.85 7.92
N VAL A 72 -5.02 -8.64 7.93
CA VAL A 72 -6.11 -8.51 6.96
C VAL A 72 -6.79 -7.14 7.07
N GLU A 73 -7.11 -6.69 8.28
CA GLU A 73 -7.71 -5.37 8.51
C GLU A 73 -6.82 -4.25 7.95
N ARG A 74 -5.51 -4.36 8.12
CA ARG A 74 -4.55 -3.40 7.56
C ARG A 74 -4.54 -3.42 6.04
N VAL A 75 -4.51 -4.60 5.42
CA VAL A 75 -4.51 -4.75 3.96
C VAL A 75 -5.78 -4.14 3.37
N VAL A 76 -6.94 -4.47 3.93
CA VAL A 76 -8.23 -3.93 3.47
C VAL A 76 -8.25 -2.41 3.57
N ARG A 77 -7.84 -1.86 4.72
CA ARG A 77 -7.78 -0.40 4.92
C ARG A 77 -6.89 0.28 3.86
N LEU A 78 -5.69 -0.25 3.64
CA LEU A 78 -4.75 0.32 2.66
C LEU A 78 -5.26 0.19 1.22
N ALA A 79 -5.94 -0.90 0.87
CA ALA A 79 -6.55 -1.06 -0.45
C ALA A 79 -7.64 -0.01 -0.69
N VAL A 80 -8.52 0.19 0.31
CA VAL A 80 -9.58 1.21 0.24
C VAL A 80 -8.98 2.62 0.12
N GLU A 81 -7.94 2.94 0.89
CA GLU A 81 -7.24 4.23 0.79
C GLU A 81 -6.65 4.44 -0.61
N ALA A 82 -6.01 3.42 -1.18
CA ALA A 82 -5.46 3.47 -2.53
C ALA A 82 -6.54 3.65 -3.62
N ASP A 83 -7.66 2.94 -3.51
CA ASP A 83 -8.79 3.04 -4.45
C ASP A 83 -9.44 4.43 -4.40
N GLN A 84 -9.55 5.02 -3.22
CA GLN A 84 -10.06 6.38 -3.04
C GLN A 84 -9.15 7.41 -3.70
N ASP A 85 -7.83 7.28 -3.53
CA ASP A 85 -6.88 8.21 -4.12
C ASP A 85 -6.80 8.06 -5.65
N ALA A 86 -6.84 6.83 -6.16
CA ALA A 86 -6.96 6.58 -7.59
C ALA A 86 -8.24 7.22 -8.16
N SER A 87 -9.36 7.07 -7.47
CA SER A 87 -10.64 7.68 -7.87
C SER A 87 -10.57 9.21 -7.87
N LYS A 88 -9.92 9.83 -6.87
CA LYS A 88 -9.72 11.29 -6.85
C LYS A 88 -8.90 11.74 -8.04
N LEU A 89 -7.80 11.06 -8.36
CA LEU A 89 -6.94 11.42 -9.50
C LEU A 89 -7.69 11.30 -10.84
N VAL A 90 -8.45 10.22 -11.03
CA VAL A 90 -9.27 10.02 -12.22
C VAL A 90 -10.34 11.11 -12.36
N ASN A 91 -10.95 11.54 -11.26
CA ASN A 91 -11.96 12.60 -11.26
C ASN A 91 -11.35 14.02 -11.30
N PHE A 92 -10.08 14.17 -10.93
CA PHE A 92 -9.39 15.46 -10.93
C PHE A 92 -9.15 15.97 -12.35
N GLU A 93 -8.64 15.14 -13.27
CA GLU A 93 -8.35 15.56 -14.64
C GLU A 93 -9.60 16.07 -15.41
N PRO A 94 -10.75 15.36 -15.41
CA PRO A 94 -11.99 15.85 -16.01
C PRO A 94 -12.53 17.10 -15.30
N SER A 95 -12.41 17.20 -13.97
CA SER A 95 -12.92 18.37 -13.24
C SER A 95 -12.09 19.62 -13.51
N VAL A 96 -10.76 19.51 -13.59
CA VAL A 96 -9.86 20.61 -13.99
C VAL A 96 -10.13 21.00 -15.44
N ARG A 97 -10.28 20.02 -16.35
CA ARG A 97 -10.59 20.29 -17.76
C ARG A 97 -11.95 20.98 -17.92
N ALA A 98 -12.97 20.52 -17.20
CA ALA A 98 -14.30 21.11 -17.19
C ALA A 98 -14.27 22.54 -16.63
N HIS A 99 -13.51 22.78 -15.55
CA HIS A 99 -13.34 24.12 -15.00
C HIS A 99 -12.71 25.07 -16.02
N ARG A 100 -11.60 24.66 -16.65
CA ARG A 100 -10.94 25.44 -17.71
C ARG A 100 -11.87 25.72 -18.89
N GLN A 101 -12.66 24.75 -19.32
CA GLN A 101 -13.63 24.95 -20.40
C GLN A 101 -14.71 25.96 -20.04
N ARG A 102 -15.22 25.94 -18.79
CA ARG A 102 -16.15 26.96 -18.30
C ARG A 102 -15.54 28.35 -18.25
N ASP A 103 -14.29 28.47 -17.80
CA ASP A 103 -13.59 29.75 -17.76
C ASP A 103 -13.41 30.34 -19.16
N VAL A 104 -13.09 29.49 -20.14
CA VAL A 104 -12.96 29.87 -21.54
C VAL A 104 -14.31 30.27 -22.14
N SER A 105 -15.36 29.48 -21.95
CA SER A 105 -16.70 29.80 -22.47
C SER A 105 -17.23 31.11 -21.88
N PHE A 106 -17.02 31.33 -20.59
CA PHE A 106 -17.42 32.57 -19.92
C PHE A 106 -16.69 33.80 -20.47
N TYR A 107 -15.42 33.64 -20.83
CA TYR A 107 -14.64 34.70 -21.49
C TYR A 107 -15.23 35.07 -22.85
N PHE A 108 -15.64 34.07 -23.65
CA PHE A 108 -16.28 34.29 -24.94
C PHE A 108 -17.69 34.91 -24.80
N ASP A 109 -18.50 34.47 -23.83
CA ASP A 109 -19.82 35.07 -23.55
C ASP A 109 -19.72 36.57 -23.21
N LEU A 110 -18.69 36.99 -22.49
CA LEU A 110 -18.45 38.40 -22.19
C LEU A 110 -18.04 39.19 -23.43
N LEU A 111 -17.26 38.59 -24.33
CA LEU A 111 -16.92 39.24 -25.60
C LEU A 111 -18.15 39.41 -26.50
N GLU A 112 -19.02 38.40 -26.57
CA GLU A 112 -20.29 38.47 -27.32
C GLU A 112 -21.23 39.55 -26.80
N LYS A 113 -21.21 39.83 -25.49
CA LYS A 113 -21.95 40.95 -24.87
C LYS A 113 -21.37 42.33 -25.18
N GLY A 114 -20.31 42.42 -25.97
CA GLY A 114 -19.74 43.68 -26.47
C GLY A 114 -18.70 44.32 -25.54
N TYR A 115 -18.17 43.59 -24.55
CA TYR A 115 -17.10 44.12 -23.70
C TYR A 115 -15.76 44.15 -24.46
N THR A 116 -14.98 45.21 -24.26
CA THR A 116 -13.60 45.28 -24.76
C THR A 116 -12.68 44.33 -23.99
N LEU A 117 -11.58 43.85 -24.60
CA LEU A 117 -10.65 42.89 -23.96
C LEU A 117 -10.15 43.32 -22.58
N LYS A 118 -9.96 44.63 -22.37
CA LYS A 118 -9.57 45.20 -21.08
C LYS A 118 -10.72 45.14 -20.07
N GLY A 119 -11.93 45.52 -20.50
CA GLY A 119 -13.15 45.42 -19.68
C GLY A 119 -13.55 44.00 -19.30
N VAL A 120 -13.30 43.01 -20.16
CA VAL A 120 -13.51 41.59 -19.84
C VAL A 120 -12.57 41.14 -18.70
N LYS A 121 -11.28 41.50 -18.75
CA LYS A 121 -10.32 41.14 -17.68
C LYS A 121 -10.72 41.75 -16.33
N ASP A 122 -11.15 43.01 -16.33
CA ASP A 122 -11.57 43.70 -15.11
C ASP A 122 -12.87 43.09 -14.54
N GLN A 123 -13.84 42.75 -15.40
CA GLN A 123 -15.08 42.08 -14.98
C GLN A 123 -14.84 40.66 -14.46
N VAL A 124 -14.01 39.87 -15.14
CA VAL A 124 -13.65 38.51 -14.67
C VAL A 124 -13.00 38.58 -13.29
N LYS A 125 -12.18 39.59 -13.01
CA LYS A 125 -11.56 39.80 -11.70
C LYS A 125 -12.59 40.09 -10.60
N VAL A 126 -13.51 41.03 -10.86
CA VAL A 126 -14.61 41.36 -9.93
C VAL A 126 -15.54 40.17 -9.67
N LEU A 127 -15.82 39.37 -10.70
CA LEU A 127 -16.69 38.20 -10.59
C LEU A 127 -16.04 37.02 -9.85
N LYS A 128 -14.70 36.89 -9.93
CA LYS A 128 -13.94 35.96 -9.08
C LYS A 128 -13.94 36.40 -7.61
N GLU A 129 -13.72 37.69 -7.35
CA GLU A 129 -13.73 38.25 -5.99
C GLU A 129 -15.11 38.17 -5.32
N SER A 130 -16.20 38.20 -6.10
CA SER A 130 -17.57 38.04 -5.61
C SER A 130 -18.06 36.58 -5.54
N GLY A 131 -17.21 35.60 -5.88
CA GLY A 131 -17.53 34.17 -5.81
C GLY A 131 -18.57 33.68 -6.84
N LYS A 132 -18.93 34.53 -7.82
CA LYS A 132 -19.86 34.16 -8.91
C LYS A 132 -19.22 33.26 -9.96
N ILE A 133 -17.89 33.26 -10.02
CA ILE A 133 -17.09 32.31 -10.79
C ILE A 133 -16.28 31.50 -9.78
N PRO A 134 -16.33 30.16 -9.82
CA PRO A 134 -15.49 29.33 -8.96
C PRO A 134 -14.00 29.61 -9.25
N MET A 135 -13.17 29.58 -8.20
CA MET A 135 -11.72 29.78 -8.27
C MET A 135 -11.00 28.60 -8.92
#